data_AF-A0A657PYN2-F1
#
_entry.id   AF-A0A657PYN2-F1
#
_cell.length_a   1.000
_cell.length_b   1.000
_cell.length_c   1.000
_cell.angle_alpha   90.00
_cell.angle_beta   90.00
_cell.angle_gamma   90.00
#
_symmetry.space_group_name_H-M   'P 1'
#
loop_
_entity.id
_entity.type
_entity.pdbx_description
1 polymer ?
#
loop_
_entity_poly.entity_id
_entity_poly.type
_entity_poly.pdbx_seq_one_letter_code
_entity_poly.pdbx_strand_id
1 'polypeptide(L)'
;MIPPLALRLLRRTRAGAGGRARVAPRSIYILPTAQGLLFAAILLLMLIGSINYANNLGFLLTFLLTGLGVVAIYHTWANLAGVELFPGRCEPVFAGQQAHFEIRLENRRRTPRPGIQLQLGANAPVACDLTGQTTLVLSLTSTRRGLLPLPRFTLSTRYPMGLLRAWAYVELDQRCLVYPSPGPRIPAADTPDYSRSQRGDRGVGVDDR
;
A
#
# COMPACT_ATOMS: atom_id res chain seq x y z
N MET A 1 1.64 9.99 -14.68
CA MET A 1 0.36 10.59 -14.28
C MET A 1 -0.73 9.92 -15.10
N ILE A 2 -1.64 9.14 -14.50
CA ILE A 2 -2.66 8.37 -15.26
C ILE A 2 -4.04 8.99 -14.95
N PRO A 3 -4.88 9.28 -15.97
CA PRO A 3 -6.11 10.04 -15.80
C PRO A 3 -7.16 9.35 -14.92
N PRO A 4 -7.97 10.11 -14.16
CA PRO A 4 -8.91 9.60 -13.15
C PRO A 4 -10.07 8.77 -13.72
N LEU A 5 -10.39 8.90 -15.02
CA LEU A 5 -11.51 8.22 -15.68
C LEU A 5 -11.22 6.75 -16.02
N ALA A 6 -9.96 6.38 -16.29
CA ALA A 6 -9.58 5.00 -16.60
C ALA A 6 -9.70 4.06 -15.37
N LEU A 7 -9.81 4.62 -14.16
CA LEU A 7 -9.88 3.87 -12.90
C LEU A 7 -11.24 3.20 -12.61
N ARG A 8 -12.27 3.45 -13.45
CA ARG A 8 -13.60 2.87 -13.26
C ARG A 8 -13.75 1.48 -13.89
N LEU A 9 -12.89 1.11 -14.84
CA LEU A 9 -12.88 -0.19 -15.53
C LEU A 9 -11.78 -1.15 -15.03
N LEU A 10 -10.88 -0.68 -14.16
CA LEU A 10 -9.77 -1.50 -13.66
C LEU A 10 -10.28 -2.52 -12.64
N ARG A 11 -10.12 -3.81 -12.98
CA ARG A 11 -10.41 -4.95 -12.08
C ARG A 11 -9.70 -4.75 -10.75
N ARG A 12 -10.48 -4.81 -9.66
CA ARG A 12 -10.03 -4.55 -8.29
C ARG A 12 -9.87 -5.87 -7.56
N THR A 13 -8.79 -6.00 -6.78
CA THR A 13 -8.73 -7.03 -5.75
C THR A 13 -9.33 -6.45 -4.49
N ARG A 14 -10.54 -6.89 -4.14
CA ARG A 14 -11.19 -6.54 -2.88
C ARG A 14 -10.86 -7.56 -1.80
N ALA A 15 -10.78 -7.10 -0.57
CA ALA A 15 -10.85 -7.97 0.59
C ALA A 15 -12.12 -8.84 0.52
N GLY A 16 -11.95 -10.16 0.63
CA GLY A 16 -13.07 -11.09 0.77
C GLY A 16 -13.66 -11.08 2.19
N ALA A 17 -14.61 -11.97 2.47
CA ALA A 17 -15.32 -12.05 3.75
C ALA A 17 -14.43 -12.21 5.00
N GLY A 18 -13.16 -12.60 4.85
CA GLY A 18 -12.18 -12.70 5.94
C GLY A 18 -11.21 -11.51 6.04
N GLY A 19 -11.52 -10.36 5.44
CA GLY A 19 -10.64 -9.17 5.44
C GLY A 19 -9.39 -9.29 4.58
N ARG A 20 -9.06 -10.49 4.08
CA ARG A 20 -7.90 -10.75 3.21
C ARG A 20 -8.17 -10.38 1.76
N ALA A 21 -7.22 -9.71 1.12
CA ALA A 21 -7.21 -9.45 -0.32
C ALA A 21 -6.15 -10.34 -0.99
N ARG A 22 -6.56 -11.22 -1.91
CA ARG A 22 -5.65 -12.07 -2.68
C ARG A 22 -5.55 -11.57 -4.11
N VAL A 23 -4.34 -11.22 -4.54
CA VAL A 23 -4.10 -10.69 -5.88
C VAL A 23 -4.43 -11.75 -6.93
N ALA A 24 -5.55 -11.54 -7.62
CA ALA A 24 -5.98 -12.45 -8.68
C ALA A 24 -5.05 -12.29 -9.90
N PRO A 25 -4.71 -13.39 -10.59
CA PRO A 25 -3.84 -13.29 -11.76
C PRO A 25 -4.43 -12.42 -12.89
N ARG A 26 -5.75 -12.25 -12.90
CA ARG A 26 -6.55 -11.49 -13.89
C ARG A 26 -6.62 -9.99 -13.59
N SER A 27 -6.17 -9.54 -12.42
CA SER A 27 -6.18 -8.12 -12.01
C SER A 27 -4.79 -7.48 -12.11
N ILE A 28 -3.82 -8.20 -12.70
CA ILE A 28 -2.45 -7.75 -12.86
C ILE A 28 -2.32 -7.11 -14.25
N TYR A 29 -1.86 -5.87 -14.28
CA TYR A 29 -1.50 -5.16 -15.50
C TYR A 29 0.02 -5.14 -15.63
N ILE A 30 0.53 -5.28 -16.85
CA ILE A 30 1.96 -5.26 -17.16
C ILE A 30 2.20 -4.21 -18.22
N LEU A 31 3.20 -3.35 -18.01
CA LEU A 31 3.63 -2.34 -18.98
C LEU A 31 5.15 -2.33 -19.10
N PRO A 32 5.71 -2.20 -20.31
CA PRO A 32 7.15 -2.00 -20.46
C PRO A 32 7.58 -0.68 -19.82
N THR A 33 8.74 -0.72 -19.16
CA THR A 33 9.42 0.49 -18.68
C THR A 33 10.16 1.16 -19.84
N ALA A 34 10.74 2.33 -19.61
CA ALA A 34 11.60 2.98 -20.62
C ALA A 34 12.75 2.06 -21.07
N GLN A 35 13.34 1.29 -20.14
CA GLN A 35 14.37 0.30 -20.45
C GLN A 35 13.80 -0.89 -21.24
N GLY A 36 12.58 -1.33 -20.94
CA GLY A 36 11.89 -2.35 -21.73
C GLY A 36 11.61 -1.90 -23.16
N LEU A 37 11.23 -0.64 -23.36
CA LEU A 37 11.03 -0.07 -24.69
C LEU A 37 12.36 0.03 -25.47
N LEU A 38 13.44 0.48 -24.83
CA LEU A 38 14.76 0.51 -25.43
C LEU A 38 15.23 -0.90 -25.83
N PHE A 39 15.05 -1.88 -24.96
CA PHE A 39 15.36 -3.28 -25.24
C PHE A 39 14.59 -3.80 -26.46
N ALA A 40 13.28 -3.54 -26.53
CA ALA A 40 12.46 -3.92 -27.68
C ALA A 40 12.90 -3.22 -28.99
N ALA A 41 13.27 -1.94 -28.91
CA ALA A 41 13.79 -1.18 -30.06
C ALA A 41 15.13 -1.77 -30.57
N ILE A 42 16.04 -2.12 -29.66
CA ILE A 42 17.31 -2.77 -30.01
C ILE A 42 17.05 -4.13 -30.68
N LEU A 43 16.14 -4.95 -30.12
CA LEU A 43 15.78 -6.23 -30.73
C LEU A 43 15.21 -6.06 -32.15
N LEU A 44 14.38 -5.05 -32.37
CA LEU A 44 13.82 -4.74 -33.68
C LEU A 44 14.91 -4.31 -34.66
N LEU A 45 15.82 -3.42 -34.25
CA LEU A 45 16.96 -2.99 -35.07
C LEU A 45 17.87 -4.17 -35.41
N MET A 46 18.17 -5.03 -34.44
CA MET A 46 18.95 -6.25 -34.66
C MET A 46 18.25 -7.20 -35.63
N LEU A 47 16.93 -7.35 -35.53
CA LEU A 47 16.15 -8.17 -36.45
C LEU A 47 16.22 -7.64 -37.88
N ILE A 48 15.98 -6.33 -38.06
CA ILE A 48 16.05 -5.67 -39.37
C ILE A 48 17.47 -5.79 -39.95
N GLY A 49 18.50 -5.56 -39.14
CA GLY A 49 19.90 -5.73 -39.56
C GLY A 49 20.20 -7.17 -39.96
N SER A 50 19.73 -8.15 -39.18
CA SER A 50 19.95 -9.58 -39.49
C SER A 50 19.26 -10.00 -40.78
N ILE A 51 18.06 -9.47 -41.05
CA ILE A 51 17.34 -9.67 -42.30
C ILE A 51 18.11 -9.02 -43.46
N ASN A 52 18.57 -7.79 -43.29
CA ASN A 52 19.25 -7.04 -44.35
C ASN A 52 20.57 -7.71 -44.77
N TYR A 53 21.34 -8.20 -43.80
CA TYR A 53 22.66 -8.81 -44.04
C TYR A 53 22.62 -10.35 -44.11
N ALA A 54 21.44 -10.97 -44.10
CA ALA A 54 21.28 -12.43 -44.00
C ALA A 54 22.15 -13.07 -42.90
N ASN A 55 22.29 -12.38 -41.76
CA ASN A 55 23.18 -12.78 -40.68
C ASN A 55 22.51 -13.79 -39.73
N ASN A 56 22.83 -15.07 -39.92
CA ASN A 56 22.32 -16.18 -39.09
C ASN A 56 22.62 -16.02 -37.59
N LEU A 57 23.80 -15.47 -37.23
CA LEU A 57 24.16 -15.24 -35.82
C LEU A 57 23.29 -14.14 -35.20
N GLY A 58 22.97 -13.11 -35.98
CA GLY A 58 22.07 -12.03 -35.57
C GLY A 58 20.67 -12.55 -35.25
N PHE A 59 20.11 -13.42 -36.10
CA PHE A 59 18.84 -14.09 -35.83
C PHE A 59 18.88 -14.93 -34.54
N LEU A 60 19.93 -15.73 -34.36
CA LEU A 60 20.10 -16.54 -33.15
C LEU A 60 20.05 -15.69 -31.88
N LEU A 61 20.81 -14.59 -31.85
CA LEU A 61 20.89 -13.71 -30.68
C LEU A 61 19.57 -12.97 -30.44
N THR A 62 18.93 -12.44 -31.49
CA THR A 62 17.65 -11.75 -31.38
C THR A 62 16.57 -12.69 -30.82
N PHE A 63 16.48 -13.92 -31.32
CA PHE A 63 15.50 -14.88 -30.82
C PHE A 63 15.80 -15.34 -29.38
N LEU A 64 17.08 -15.56 -29.04
CA LEU A 64 17.49 -15.88 -27.68
C LEU A 64 17.06 -14.79 -26.68
N LEU A 65 17.39 -13.53 -26.98
CA LEU A 65 17.05 -12.39 -26.13
C LEU A 65 15.53 -12.16 -26.08
N THR A 66 14.82 -12.37 -27.19
CA THR A 66 13.36 -12.32 -27.22
C THR A 66 12.75 -13.38 -26.28
N GLY A 67 13.27 -14.61 -26.32
CA GLY A 67 12.89 -15.68 -25.40
C GLY A 67 13.13 -15.30 -23.93
N LEU A 68 14.27 -14.69 -23.62
CA LEU A 68 14.57 -14.18 -22.29
C LEU A 68 13.58 -13.07 -21.86
N GLY A 69 13.17 -12.22 -22.80
CA GLY A 69 12.14 -11.21 -22.59
C GLY A 69 10.78 -11.83 -22.24
N VAL A 70 10.36 -12.89 -22.94
CA VAL A 70 9.13 -13.64 -22.63
C VAL A 70 9.19 -14.26 -21.23
N VAL A 71 10.33 -14.86 -20.88
CA VAL A 71 10.57 -15.40 -19.53
C VAL A 71 10.50 -14.29 -18.47
N ALA A 72 11.08 -13.12 -18.75
CA ALA A 72 10.98 -11.97 -17.85
C ALA A 72 9.53 -11.53 -17.64
N ILE A 73 8.70 -11.48 -18.70
CA ILE A 73 7.25 -11.18 -18.58
C ILE A 73 6.58 -12.16 -17.61
N TYR A 74 6.83 -13.47 -17.79
CA TYR A 74 6.25 -14.50 -16.94
C TYR A 74 6.67 -14.34 -15.47
N HIS A 75 7.96 -14.10 -15.20
CA HIS A 75 8.45 -13.91 -13.83
C HIS A 75 7.90 -12.64 -13.19
N THR A 76 7.79 -11.53 -13.92
CA THR A 76 7.21 -10.29 -13.40
C THR A 76 5.73 -10.48 -13.02
N TRP A 77 4.96 -11.20 -13.83
CA TRP A 77 3.57 -11.55 -13.52
C TRP A 77 3.47 -12.51 -12.34
N ALA A 78 4.24 -13.60 -12.35
CA ALA A 78 4.24 -14.63 -11.32
C ALA A 78 4.65 -14.09 -9.95
N ASN A 79 5.54 -13.08 -9.93
CA ASN A 79 6.00 -12.43 -8.71
C ASN A 79 4.86 -11.71 -7.97
N LEU A 80 3.89 -11.15 -8.69
CA LEU A 80 2.71 -10.49 -8.11
C LEU A 80 1.51 -11.44 -7.92
N ALA A 81 1.40 -12.46 -8.76
CA ALA A 81 0.26 -13.37 -8.77
C ALA A 81 0.15 -14.19 -7.48
N GLY A 82 -0.99 -14.05 -6.80
CA GLY A 82 -1.32 -14.79 -5.59
C GLY A 82 -0.63 -14.29 -4.32
N VAL A 83 -0.11 -13.06 -4.29
CA VAL A 83 0.24 -12.37 -3.04
C VAL A 83 -1.04 -12.15 -2.23
N GLU A 84 -0.98 -12.45 -0.93
CA GLU A 84 -2.08 -12.21 0.00
C GLU A 84 -1.75 -11.01 0.88
N LEU A 85 -2.73 -10.13 1.04
CA LEU A 85 -2.63 -8.92 1.86
C LEU A 85 -3.70 -8.98 2.95
N PHE A 86 -3.27 -8.66 4.17
CA PHE A 86 -4.12 -8.63 5.35
C PHE A 86 -4.08 -7.24 5.97
N PRO A 87 -5.23 -6.74 6.47
CA PRO A 87 -5.27 -5.51 7.23
C PRO A 87 -4.48 -5.71 8.53
N GLY A 88 -3.50 -4.84 8.76
CA GLY A 88 -2.74 -4.80 10.01
C GLY A 88 -3.37 -3.84 11.02
N ARG A 89 -2.57 -3.42 12.00
CA ARG A 89 -3.00 -2.43 12.99
C ARG A 89 -2.99 -1.01 12.40
N CYS A 90 -3.83 -0.14 12.95
CA CYS A 90 -3.73 1.30 12.77
C CYS A 90 -3.90 1.95 14.13
N GLU A 91 -2.89 2.69 14.57
CA GLU A 91 -2.97 3.43 15.83
C GLU A 91 -3.87 4.67 15.65
N PRO A 92 -4.77 4.96 16.60
CA PRO A 92 -5.58 6.16 16.55
C PRO A 92 -4.71 7.42 16.54
N VAL A 93 -5.06 8.37 15.66
CA VAL A 93 -4.31 9.64 15.52
C VAL A 93 -5.21 10.84 15.75
N PHE A 94 -4.62 12.00 16.04
CA PHE A 94 -5.37 13.24 16.11
C PHE A 94 -5.50 13.87 14.72
N ALA A 95 -6.60 14.59 14.48
CA ALA A 95 -6.79 15.34 13.24
C ALA A 95 -5.60 16.28 12.99
N GLY A 96 -5.01 16.18 11.81
CA GLY A 96 -3.78 16.88 11.42
C GLY A 96 -2.52 16.01 11.45
N GLN A 97 -2.57 14.81 12.04
CA GLN A 97 -1.44 13.87 12.08
C GLN A 97 -1.48 12.85 10.93
N GLN A 98 -0.36 12.17 10.67
CA GLN A 98 -0.29 11.05 9.72
C GLN A 98 -0.80 9.76 10.36
N ALA A 99 -1.84 9.17 9.79
CA ALA A 99 -2.31 7.84 10.15
C ALA A 99 -1.40 6.78 9.48
N HIS A 100 -0.91 5.85 10.28
CA HIS A 100 -0.04 4.76 9.83
C HIS A 100 -0.84 3.47 9.72
N PHE A 101 -1.09 3.03 8.48
CA PHE A 101 -1.79 1.79 8.18
C PHE A 101 -0.77 0.68 7.97
N GLU A 102 -0.69 -0.27 8.91
CA GLU A 102 0.07 -1.48 8.71
C GLU A 102 -0.68 -2.41 7.75
N ILE A 103 0.04 -2.95 6.78
CA ILE A 103 -0.43 -3.95 5.82
C ILE A 103 0.51 -5.13 5.90
N ARG A 104 -0.04 -6.28 6.23
CA ARG A 104 0.72 -7.52 6.29
C ARG A 104 0.61 -8.23 4.96
N LEU A 105 1.76 -8.49 4.35
CA LEU A 105 1.88 -9.31 3.15
C LEU A 105 2.29 -10.71 3.56
N GLU A 106 1.68 -11.70 2.92
CA GLU A 106 2.00 -13.10 3.12
C GLU A 106 2.29 -13.78 1.78
N ASN A 107 3.38 -14.52 1.75
CA ASN A 107 3.77 -15.36 0.64
C ASN A 107 3.60 -16.83 1.01
N ARG A 108 2.60 -17.47 0.40
CA ARG A 108 2.36 -18.91 0.53
C ARG A 108 3.29 -19.78 -0.32
N ARG A 109 4.13 -19.19 -1.18
CA ARG A 109 5.10 -19.95 -1.99
C ARG A 109 6.36 -20.21 -1.18
N ARG A 110 7.02 -21.34 -1.44
CA ARG A 110 8.35 -21.65 -0.89
C ARG A 110 9.45 -20.71 -1.40
N THR A 111 9.26 -20.14 -2.58
CA THR A 111 10.22 -19.20 -3.20
C THR A 111 9.92 -17.77 -2.76
N PRO A 112 10.95 -16.96 -2.45
CA PRO A 112 10.77 -15.55 -2.13
C PRO A 112 10.25 -14.74 -3.32
N ARG A 113 9.56 -13.63 -3.03
CA ARG A 113 9.03 -12.68 -4.00
C ARG A 113 9.72 -11.33 -3.83
N PRO A 114 10.83 -11.07 -4.55
CA PRO A 114 11.61 -9.85 -4.39
C PRO A 114 10.96 -8.63 -5.05
N GLY A 115 11.34 -7.44 -4.61
CA GLY A 115 10.97 -6.17 -5.22
C GLY A 115 9.47 -5.92 -5.26
N ILE A 116 8.77 -6.28 -4.19
CA ILE A 116 7.35 -5.96 -4.00
C ILE A 116 7.26 -4.53 -3.46
N GLN A 117 6.41 -3.72 -4.09
CA GLN A 117 6.25 -2.31 -3.74
C GLN A 117 4.79 -1.98 -3.46
N LEU A 118 4.53 -1.26 -2.37
CA LEU A 118 3.25 -0.65 -2.07
C LEU A 118 3.30 0.86 -2.28
N GLN A 119 2.27 1.41 -2.91
CA GLN A 119 2.16 2.84 -3.14
C GLN A 119 0.75 3.35 -2.87
N LEU A 120 0.63 4.38 -2.03
CA LEU A 120 -0.62 5.06 -1.73
C LEU A 120 -0.64 6.45 -2.36
N GLY A 121 -1.57 6.70 -3.28
CA GLY A 121 -1.71 7.99 -3.94
C GLY A 121 -0.41 8.47 -4.59
N ALA A 122 0.05 9.66 -4.20
CA ALA A 122 1.29 10.28 -4.67
C ALA A 122 2.50 10.04 -3.75
N ASN A 123 2.35 9.24 -2.68
CA ASN A 123 3.43 8.98 -1.74
C ASN A 123 4.54 8.15 -2.39
N ALA A 124 5.74 8.23 -1.80
CA ALA A 124 6.85 7.39 -2.18
C ALA A 124 6.47 5.90 -1.99
N PRO A 125 6.85 5.02 -2.94
CA PRO A 125 6.58 3.60 -2.80
C PRO A 125 7.45 3.00 -1.68
N VAL A 126 6.86 2.11 -0.89
CA VAL A 126 7.56 1.32 0.12
C VAL A 126 7.85 -0.05 -0.46
N ALA A 127 9.11 -0.47 -0.45
CA ALA A 127 9.56 -1.71 -1.06
C ALA A 127 9.95 -2.76 0.00
N CYS A 128 9.70 -4.03 -0.29
CA CYS A 128 10.27 -5.16 0.44
C CYS A 128 10.50 -6.38 -0.45
N ASP A 129 11.34 -7.28 0.05
CA ASP A 129 11.48 -8.63 -0.48
C ASP A 129 10.66 -9.58 0.40
N LEU A 130 9.63 -10.18 -0.18
CA LEU A 130 8.66 -10.98 0.56
C LEU A 130 9.11 -12.45 0.56
N THR A 131 9.83 -12.85 1.61
CA THR A 131 10.34 -14.22 1.80
C THR A 131 9.28 -15.14 2.43
N GLY A 132 8.50 -14.63 3.39
CA GLY A 132 7.39 -15.32 4.04
C GLY A 132 6.30 -14.33 4.41
N GLN A 133 6.40 -13.73 5.59
CA GLN A 133 5.50 -12.68 6.04
C GLN A 133 6.28 -11.38 6.27
N THR A 134 5.71 -10.25 5.83
CA THR A 134 6.32 -8.94 6.03
C THR A 134 5.23 -7.90 6.23
N THR A 135 5.43 -6.98 7.17
CA THR A 135 4.52 -5.85 7.39
C THR A 135 5.11 -4.59 6.76
N LEU A 136 4.30 -3.89 5.99
CA LEU A 136 4.63 -2.59 5.42
C LEU A 136 3.67 -1.53 5.97
N VAL A 137 4.14 -0.29 6.10
CA VAL A 137 3.34 0.82 6.62
C VAL A 137 3.04 1.80 5.49
N LEU A 138 1.76 2.12 5.32
CA LEU A 138 1.31 3.21 4.44
C LEU A 138 0.83 4.38 5.30
N SER A 139 1.41 5.55 5.07
CA SER A 139 1.02 6.78 5.78
C SER A 139 -0.03 7.56 4.99
N LEU A 140 -1.05 8.07 5.68
CA LEU A 140 -2.08 8.94 5.12
C LEU A 140 -2.39 10.10 6.07
N THR A 141 -2.37 11.33 5.56
CA THR A 141 -2.68 12.51 6.37
C THR A 141 -4.15 12.53 6.79
N SER A 142 -4.41 12.59 8.10
CA SER A 142 -5.75 12.76 8.65
C SER A 142 -6.15 14.23 8.66
N THR A 143 -7.32 14.57 8.12
CA THR A 143 -7.77 15.98 8.02
C THR A 143 -9.01 16.27 8.85
N ARG A 144 -9.86 15.28 9.11
CA ARG A 144 -11.11 15.45 9.88
C ARG A 144 -11.24 14.33 10.91
N ARG A 145 -11.88 14.65 12.04
CA ARG A 145 -12.32 13.67 13.03
C ARG A 145 -13.23 12.62 12.37
N GLY A 146 -13.08 11.36 12.79
CA GLY A 146 -13.95 10.26 12.38
C GLY A 146 -13.17 9.00 12.05
N LEU A 147 -13.83 8.06 11.37
CA LEU A 147 -13.17 6.88 10.82
C LEU A 147 -12.56 7.24 9.45
N LEU A 148 -11.24 7.18 9.35
CA LEU A 148 -10.49 7.36 8.12
C LEU A 148 -10.30 5.98 7.44
N PRO A 149 -11.03 5.67 6.36
CA PRO A 149 -10.83 4.41 5.63
C PRO A 149 -9.51 4.46 4.85
N LEU A 150 -8.82 3.33 4.77
CA LEU A 150 -7.65 3.16 3.90
C LEU A 150 -8.12 3.24 2.43
N PRO A 151 -7.70 4.25 1.66
CA PRO A 151 -8.04 4.29 0.25
C PRO A 151 -7.30 3.18 -0.51
N ARG A 152 -7.75 2.93 -1.73
CA ARG A 152 -7.08 2.00 -2.65
C ARG A 152 -5.59 2.33 -2.78
N PHE A 153 -4.77 1.29 -2.74
CA PHE A 153 -3.33 1.39 -2.95
C PHE A 153 -2.91 0.47 -4.09
N THR A 154 -1.71 0.72 -4.60
CA THR A 154 -1.13 -0.03 -5.72
C THR A 154 -0.06 -0.96 -5.18
N LEU A 155 -0.21 -2.25 -5.46
CA LEU A 155 0.84 -3.24 -5.31
C LEU A 155 1.56 -3.36 -6.66
N SER A 156 2.88 -3.22 -6.70
CA SER A 156 3.64 -3.30 -7.95
C SER A 156 4.99 -4.00 -7.79
N THR A 157 5.56 -4.45 -8.90
CA THR A 157 6.91 -5.02 -8.95
C THR A 157 7.56 -4.71 -10.29
N ARG A 158 8.90 -4.63 -10.29
CA ARG A 158 9.74 -4.53 -11.50
C ARG A 158 10.74 -5.68 -11.63
N TYR A 159 10.67 -6.65 -10.72
CA TYR A 159 11.51 -7.83 -10.76
C TYR A 159 11.15 -8.70 -11.98
N PRO A 160 12.11 -9.38 -12.65
CA PRO A 160 13.54 -9.47 -12.32
C PRO A 160 14.41 -8.34 -12.90
N MET A 161 14.24 -8.03 -14.19
CA MET A 161 15.21 -7.23 -14.95
C MET A 161 14.89 -5.73 -15.00
N GLY A 162 13.79 -5.27 -14.41
CA GLY A 162 13.38 -3.86 -14.52
C GLY A 162 12.78 -3.45 -15.89
N LEU A 163 12.75 -4.37 -16.87
CA LEU A 163 12.20 -4.13 -18.21
C LEU A 163 10.68 -3.90 -18.21
N LEU A 164 10.00 -4.45 -17.22
CA LEU A 164 8.53 -4.46 -17.13
C LEU A 164 8.12 -4.02 -15.73
N ARG A 165 7.00 -3.32 -15.65
CA ARG A 165 6.33 -3.01 -14.39
C ARG A 165 5.00 -3.74 -14.38
N ALA A 166 4.83 -4.67 -13.42
CA ALA A 166 3.52 -5.24 -13.12
C ALA A 166 2.89 -4.51 -11.93
N TRP A 167 1.58 -4.28 -11.97
CA TRP A 167 0.85 -3.74 -10.84
C TRP A 167 -0.58 -4.27 -10.74
N ALA A 168 -1.13 -4.19 -9.52
CA ALA A 168 -2.51 -4.50 -9.20
C ALA A 168 -3.06 -3.47 -8.20
N TYR A 169 -4.35 -3.17 -8.32
CA TYR A 169 -5.05 -2.31 -7.36
C TYR A 169 -5.66 -3.17 -6.26
N VAL A 170 -5.35 -2.81 -5.01
CA VAL A 170 -5.82 -3.51 -3.82
C VAL A 170 -6.66 -2.55 -2.97
N GLU A 171 -7.78 -3.08 -2.46
CA GLU A 171 -8.72 -2.40 -1.58
C GLU A 171 -8.93 -3.29 -0.34
N LEU A 172 -8.50 -2.80 0.82
CA LEU A 172 -8.66 -3.44 2.13
C LEU A 172 -9.69 -2.66 2.95
N ASP A 173 -10.57 -3.37 3.67
CA ASP A 173 -11.52 -2.73 4.61
C ASP A 173 -10.83 -2.45 5.96
N GLN A 174 -9.83 -1.58 5.93
CA GLN A 174 -9.10 -1.13 7.11
C GLN A 174 -9.47 0.32 7.40
N ARG A 175 -9.70 0.65 8.68
CA ARG A 175 -10.11 1.99 9.12
C ARG A 175 -9.25 2.42 10.30
N CYS A 176 -8.91 3.71 10.33
CA CYS A 176 -8.19 4.32 11.44
C CYS A 176 -9.09 5.31 12.17
N LEU A 177 -9.04 5.32 13.50
CA LEU A 177 -9.79 6.27 14.31
C LEU A 177 -9.04 7.61 14.38
N VAL A 178 -9.69 8.69 13.99
CA VAL A 178 -9.14 10.05 14.06
C VAL A 178 -9.88 10.84 15.14
N TYR A 179 -9.15 11.18 16.21
CA TYR A 179 -9.61 12.04 17.30
C TYR A 179 -9.64 13.52 16.89
N PRO A 180 -10.47 14.36 17.54
CA PRO A 180 -10.40 15.82 17.34
C PRO A 180 -9.02 16.34 17.73
N SER A 181 -8.53 17.38 17.05
CA SER A 181 -7.25 18.02 17.41
C SER A 181 -7.24 18.39 18.90
N PRO A 182 -6.15 18.11 19.64
CA PRO A 182 -6.06 18.46 21.05
C PRO A 182 -6.26 19.96 21.20
N GLY A 183 -7.19 20.34 22.11
CA GLY A 183 -7.44 21.74 22.43
C GLY A 183 -6.26 22.37 23.17
N PRO A 184 -6.26 23.71 23.34
CA PRO A 184 -5.29 24.39 24.18
C PRO A 184 -5.28 23.77 25.58
N ARG A 185 -4.08 23.68 26.17
CA ARG A 185 -3.89 23.13 27.51
C ARG A 185 -4.70 23.99 28.48
N ILE A 186 -5.70 23.39 29.12
CA ILE A 186 -6.48 24.08 30.15
C ILE A 186 -5.52 24.36 31.32
N PRO A 187 -5.46 25.60 31.85
CA PRO A 187 -4.70 25.89 33.05
C PRO A 187 -5.10 24.92 34.16
N ALA A 188 -4.14 24.50 34.99
CA ALA A 188 -4.48 23.72 36.18
C ALA A 188 -5.51 24.52 36.97
N ALA A 189 -6.70 23.95 37.18
CA ALA A 189 -7.70 24.57 38.03
C ALA A 189 -7.10 24.67 39.43
N ASP A 190 -7.21 25.84 40.06
CA ASP A 190 -6.90 25.97 41.47
C ASP A 190 -7.71 24.91 42.23
N THR A 191 -7.01 24.06 42.98
CA THR A 191 -7.62 23.02 43.79
C THR A 191 -8.71 23.68 44.64
N PRO A 192 -9.99 23.28 44.53
CA PRO A 192 -11.03 23.89 45.35
C PRO A 192 -10.65 23.69 46.81
N ASP A 193 -10.52 24.79 47.54
CA ASP A 193 -10.24 24.75 48.97
C ASP A 193 -11.52 24.31 49.72
N TYR A 194 -11.68 22.99 49.85
CA TYR A 194 -12.79 22.38 50.58
C TYR A 194 -12.72 22.64 52.10
N SER A 195 -11.64 23.24 52.62
CA SER A 195 -11.49 23.52 54.05
C SER A 195 -12.51 24.55 54.57
N ARG A 196 -13.12 25.34 53.69
CA ARG A 196 -14.10 26.38 54.08
C ARG A 196 -15.52 25.87 54.34
N SER A 197 -15.81 24.59 54.08
CA SER A 197 -17.17 24.03 54.15
C SER A 197 -17.48 23.17 55.38
N GLN A 198 -16.57 23.07 56.36
CA GLN A 198 -16.82 22.34 57.62
C GLN A 198 -17.47 23.17 58.73
N ARG A 199 -17.94 24.40 58.47
CA ARG A 199 -18.80 25.09 59.44
C ARG A 199 -20.25 24.62 59.24
N GLY A 200 -20.49 23.39 59.70
CA GLY A 200 -21.84 22.88 59.92
C GLY A 200 -22.64 23.92 60.70
N ASP A 201 -23.77 24.30 60.12
CA ASP A 201 -24.80 25.06 60.79
C ASP A 201 -25.14 24.30 62.09
N ARG A 202 -24.80 24.88 63.24
CA ARG A 202 -25.19 24.34 64.53
C ARG A 202 -26.69 24.60 64.64
N GLY A 203 -27.48 23.63 64.16
CA GLY A 203 -28.91 23.57 64.42
C GLY A 203 -29.14 23.66 65.92
N VAL A 204 -29.60 24.81 66.37
CA VAL A 204 -30.06 25.02 67.74
C VAL A 204 -31.41 24.32 67.85
N GLY A 205 -31.42 23.13 68.43
CA GLY A 205 -32.65 22.47 68.84
C GLY A 205 -33.29 23.29 69.95
N VAL A 206 -34.49 23.80 69.68
CA VAL A 206 -35.34 24.44 70.68
C VAL A 206 -36.08 23.31 71.40
N ASP A 207 -35.74 23.09 72.67
CA ASP A 207 -36.49 22.21 73.56
C ASP A 207 -37.80 22.92 73.95
N ASP A 208 -38.91 22.45 73.42
CA ASP A 208 -40.24 22.82 73.91
C ASP A 208 -40.69 21.86 75.02
N ARG A 209 -41.27 22.49 76.04
CA ARG A 209 -41.57 22.00 77.39
C ARG A 209 -43.01 21.54 77.55
#